data_AF-A0A9D2C815-F1
#
_entry.id   AF-A0A9D2C815-F1
#
_cell.length_a   1.000
_cell.length_b   1.000
_cell.length_c   1.000
_cell.angle_alpha   90.00
_cell.angle_beta   90.00
_cell.angle_gamma   90.00
#
_symmetry.space_group_name_H-M   'P 1'
#
loop_
_entity.id
_entity.type
_entity.pdbx_description
1 polymer ?
#
loop_
_entity_poly.entity_id
_entity_poly.type
_entity_poly.pdbx_seq_one_letter_code
_entity_poly.pdbx_strand_id
1 'polypeptide(L)' 'MVHAGQQDGLYYSLNYSGHGVQMATYMGKVMTDVITGKPEANVWRDLKNPWIPGYFGQPWLHLRVGGAYYGLQDKLS' A
#
# COMPACT_ATOMS: atom_id res chain seq x y z
N MET A 1 0.48 -4.80 -0.01
CA MET A 1 -0.68 -5.72 0.01
C MET A 1 -1.89 -4.89 -0.35
N VAL A 2 -2.77 -5.39 -1.22
CA VAL A 2 -3.89 -4.61 -1.77
C VAL A 2 -4.74 -4.08 -0.63
N HIS A 3 -4.91 -2.77 -0.58
CA HIS A 3 -5.71 -2.09 0.43
C HIS A 3 -6.89 -1.44 -0.27
N ALA A 4 -8.08 -1.98 -0.05
CA ALA A 4 -9.30 -1.53 -0.70
C ALA A 4 -10.39 -1.34 0.34
N GLY A 5 -11.08 -0.21 0.28
CA GLY A 5 -12.03 0.19 1.30
C GLY A 5 -12.92 1.33 0.86
N GLN A 6 -13.72 1.80 1.81
CA GLN A 6 -14.60 2.95 1.64
C GLN A 6 -14.33 3.93 2.78
N GLN A 7 -14.03 5.18 2.44
CA GLN A 7 -13.86 6.27 3.40
C GLN A 7 -14.70 7.46 2.94
N ASP A 8 -15.68 7.89 3.75
CA ASP A 8 -16.53 9.05 3.48
C ASP A 8 -17.19 9.06 2.09
N GLY A 9 -17.60 7.89 1.60
CA GLY A 9 -18.19 7.73 0.26
C GLY A 9 -17.18 7.57 -0.88
N LEU A 10 -15.88 7.73 -0.61
CA LEU A 10 -14.82 7.45 -1.56
C LEU A 10 -14.45 5.96 -1.54
N TYR A 11 -14.58 5.32 -2.69
CA TYR A 11 -14.14 3.94 -2.93
C TYR A 11 -12.71 3.96 -3.44
N TYR A 12 -11.79 3.28 -2.75
CA TYR A 12 -10.40 3.23 -3.14
C TYR A 12 -9.89 1.80 -3.20
N SER A 13 -8.91 1.56 -4.06
CA SER A 13 -8.12 0.32 -4.11
C SER A 13 -6.67 0.66 -4.45
N LEU A 14 -5.78 0.50 -3.47
CA LEU A 14 -4.42 1.01 -3.43
C LEU A 14 -3.43 -0.08 -3.01
N ASN A 15 -2.14 0.27 -2.92
CA ASN A 15 -1.07 -0.59 -2.37
C ASN A 15 -0.84 -1.92 -3.11
N TYR A 16 -0.89 -1.87 -4.43
CA TYR A 16 -0.63 -3.00 -5.31
C TYR A 16 0.85 -3.46 -5.36
N SER A 17 1.77 -2.88 -4.57
CA SER A 17 3.18 -3.24 -4.33
C SER A 17 3.75 -4.41 -5.15
N GLY A 18 3.97 -4.22 -6.46
CA GLY A 18 4.60 -5.20 -7.37
C GLY A 18 3.69 -6.29 -7.96
N HIS A 19 2.43 -6.41 -7.51
CA HIS A 19 1.45 -7.43 -7.95
C HIS A 19 0.25 -6.81 -8.69
N GLY A 20 0.37 -5.54 -9.11
CA GLY A 20 -0.75 -4.71 -9.53
C GLY A 20 -1.39 -5.04 -10.86
N VAL A 21 -0.68 -5.63 -11.82
CA VAL A 21 -1.25 -5.85 -13.16
C VAL A 21 -2.42 -6.83 -13.10
N GLN A 22 -2.29 -7.92 -12.34
CA GLN A 22 -3.37 -8.91 -12.17
C GLN A 22 -4.38 -8.46 -11.11
N MET A 23 -3.90 -7.89 -10.01
CA MET A 23 -4.76 -7.46 -8.90
C MET A 23 -5.60 -6.22 -9.21
N ALA A 24 -5.14 -5.30 -10.06
CA ALA A 24 -5.95 -4.15 -10.45
C ALA A 24 -7.19 -4.58 -11.26
N THR A 25 -7.02 -5.52 -12.18
CA THR A 25 -8.14 -6.07 -12.98
C THR A 25 -9.14 -6.82 -12.10
N TYR A 26 -8.66 -7.66 -11.18
CA TYR A 26 -9.50 -8.37 -10.21
C TYR A 26 -10.27 -7.38 -9.32
N MET A 27 -9.57 -6.39 -8.77
CA MET A 27 -10.18 -5.38 -7.92
C MET A 27 -11.19 -4.50 -8.66
N GLY A 28 -11.02 -4.24 -9.96
CA GLY A 28 -12.02 -3.51 -10.75
C GLY A 28 -13.40 -4.19 -10.72
N LYS A 29 -13.43 -5.52 -10.85
CA LYS A 29 -14.66 -6.31 -10.73
C LYS A 29 -15.21 -6.26 -9.31
N VAL A 30 -14.37 -6.50 -8.30
CA VAL A 30 -14.77 -6.49 -6.89
C VAL A 30 -15.33 -5.12 -6.48
N MET A 31 -14.70 -4.02 -6.88
CA MET A 31 -15.15 -2.67 -6.56
C MET A 31 -16.49 -2.32 -7.23
N THR A 32 -16.81 -2.93 -8.38
CA THR A 32 -18.12 -2.78 -9.02
C THR A 32 -19.22 -3.40 -8.14
N ASP A 33 -18.98 -4.58 -7.58
CA ASP A 33 -19.89 -5.22 -6.62
C ASP A 33 -20.02 -4.40 -5.32
N VAL A 34 -18.91 -3.83 -4.84
CA VAL A 34 -18.92 -2.94 -3.66
C VAL A 34 -19.75 -1.68 -3.89
N ILE A 35 -19.64 -1.04 -5.06
CA ILE A 35 -20.42 0.17 -5.41
C ILE A 35 -21.91 -0.16 -5.61
N THR A 36 -22.24 -1.35 -6.11
CA THR A 36 -23.63 -1.81 -6.29
C THR A 36 -24.30 -2.28 -5.00
N GLY A 37 -23.65 -2.09 -3.85
CA GLY A 37 -24.23 -2.34 -2.53
C GLY A 37 -23.89 -3.70 -1.93
N LYS A 38 -22.89 -4.41 -2.48
CA LYS A 38 -22.34 -5.67 -1.93
C LYS A 38 -20.94 -5.48 -1.38
N PRO A 39 -20.78 -4.74 -0.27
CA PRO A 39 -19.47 -4.44 0.27
C PRO A 39 -18.72 -5.67 0.83
N GLU A 40 -19.41 -6.79 1.04
CA GLU A 40 -18.86 -8.10 1.42
C GLU A 40 -18.04 -8.77 0.30
N ALA A 41 -18.19 -8.32 -0.96
CA ALA A 41 -17.40 -8.83 -2.08
C ALA A 41 -15.89 -8.50 -1.93
N ASN A 42 -15.57 -7.45 -1.16
CA ASN A 42 -14.19 -7.08 -0.86
C ASN A 42 -13.70 -7.74 0.43
N VAL A 43 -13.00 -8.87 0.28
CA VAL A 43 -12.39 -9.61 1.39
C VAL A 43 -11.27 -8.83 2.12
N TRP A 44 -10.77 -7.74 1.54
CA TRP A 44 -9.73 -6.89 2.13
C TRP A 44 -10.27 -5.61 2.75
N ARG A 45 -11.60 -5.48 2.87
CA ARG A 45 -12.24 -4.29 3.46
C ARG A 45 -11.76 -3.97 4.87
N ASP A 46 -11.54 -5.01 5.67
CA ASP A 46 -11.11 -4.88 7.07
C ASP A 46 -9.58 -4.94 7.24
N LEU A 47 -8.83 -4.96 6.13
CA LEU A 47 -7.38 -4.97 6.17
C LEU A 47 -6.89 -3.65 6.76
N LYS A 48 -6.43 -3.67 8.01
CA LYS A 48 -5.83 -2.51 8.64
C LYS A 48 -4.65 -2.03 7.80
N ASN A 49 -4.64 -0.75 7.44
CA ASN A 49 -3.48 -0.07 6.87
C ASN A 49 -2.79 0.70 8.00
N PRO A 50 -2.00 0.03 8.86
CA PRO A 50 -1.31 0.70 9.94
C PRO A 50 -0.35 1.71 9.33
N TRP A 51 -0.39 2.92 9.88
CA TRP A 51 0.62 3.92 9.57
C TRP A 51 2.00 3.39 9.98
N ILE A 52 3.00 3.54 9.11
CA ILE A 52 4.35 3.02 9.34
C ILE A 52 5.05 3.94 10.36
N PRO A 53 5.41 3.45 11.56
CA PRO A 53 6.14 4.23 12.55
C PRO A 53 7.47 4.71 12.01
N GLY A 54 7.70 6.03 12.05
CA GLY A 54 8.95 6.65 11.57
C GLY A 54 8.87 7.21 10.15
N TYR A 55 7.75 7.06 9.44
CA TYR A 55 7.46 7.82 8.23
C TYR A 55 6.94 9.23 8.58
N PHE A 56 7.79 10.05 9.22
CA PHE A 56 7.52 11.47 9.50
C PHE A 56 8.40 12.35 8.62
N GLY A 57 7.81 13.30 7.89
CA GLY A 57 8.57 14.28 7.09
C GLY A 57 9.04 13.75 5.74
N GLN A 58 10.32 13.99 5.39
CA GLN A 58 10.89 13.57 4.09
C GLN A 58 11.10 12.05 4.04
N PRO A 59 10.29 11.31 3.27
CA PRO A 59 10.29 9.85 3.32
C PRO A 59 11.60 9.23 2.80
N TRP A 60 12.53 10.00 2.24
CA TRP A 60 13.83 9.52 1.75
C TRP A 60 14.96 9.59 2.80
N LEU A 61 14.73 10.14 3.99
CA LEU A 61 15.78 10.27 5.02
C LEU A 61 16.33 8.90 5.47
N HIS A 62 15.47 7.91 5.65
CA HIS A 62 15.89 6.55 6.03
C HIS A 62 16.74 5.88 4.93
N LEU A 63 16.46 6.16 3.65
CA LEU A 63 17.26 5.70 2.52
C LEU A 63 18.64 6.39 2.48
N ARG A 64 18.74 7.66 2.89
CA ARG A 64 20.04 8.35 3.04
C ARG A 64 20.89 7.76 4.15
N VAL A 65 20.28 7.39 5.29
CA VAL A 65 20.98 6.70 6.39
C VAL A 65 21.45 5.31 5.93
N GLY A 66 20.60 4.56 5.23
CA GLY A 66 20.99 3.28 4.62
C GLY A 66 22.16 3.45 3.64
N GLY A 67 22.10 4.44 2.76
CA GLY A 67 23.20 4.75 1.82
C GLY A 67 24.51 5.12 2.51
N ALA A 68 24.47 5.88 3.60
CA ALA A 68 25.66 6.20 4.39
C ALA A 68 26.25 4.97 5.09
N TYR A 69 25.41 4.07 5.61
CA TYR A 69 25.84 2.83 6.23
C TYR A 69 26.54 1.91 5.22
N TYR A 70 25.93 1.67 4.05
CA TYR A 70 26.55 0.85 3.01
C TYR A 70 27.81 1.51 2.43
N GLY A 71 27.85 2.85 2.30
CA GLY A 71 29.05 3.56 1.88
C GLY A 71 30.19 3.54 2.91
N LEU A 72 29.90 3.39 4.21
CA LEU A 72 30.90 3.14 5.25
C LEU A 72 31.37 1.69 5.24
N GLN A 73 30.45 0.75 5.03
CA GLN A 73 30.77 -0.68 4.94
C GLN A 73 31.68 -0.97 3.74
N ASP A 74 31.44 -0.31 2.59
CA ASP A 74 32.27 -0.40 1.38
C ASP A 74 33.68 0.17 1.57
N LYS A 75 33.85 1.13 2.48
CA LYS A 75 35.16 1.73 2.81
C LYS A 75 35.94 0.97 3.89
N LEU A 76 35.26 0.15 4.68
CA LEU A 76 35.83 -0.63 5.78
C LEU A 76 36.07 -2.11 5.39
N SER A 77 35.51 -2.57 4.27
CA SER A 77 35.82 -3.84 3.63
C SER A 77 37.09 -3.74 2.78
#